data_AF-A0A0Q4K429-F1
#
_entry.id   AF-A0A0Q4K429-F1
#
_cell.length_a   1.000
_cell.length_b   1.000
_cell.length_c   1.000
_cell.angle_alpha   90.00
_cell.angle_beta   90.00
_cell.angle_gamma   90.00
#
_symmetry.space_group_name_H-M   'P 1'
#
loop_
_entity.id
_entity.type
_entity.pdbx_description
1 polymer ?
#
loop_
_entity_poly.entity_id
_entity_poly.type
_entity_poly.pdbx_seq_one_letter_code
_entity_poly.pdbx_strand_id
1 'polypeptide(L)' 'MAGFDALGEEDRRRAVVHGLLAEELGDAVANDAAFAAVLDDVMRVIVAMPGGAAMIDRAAAALRAD' A
#
# COMPACT_ATOMS: atom_id res chain seq x y z
N MET A 1 11.10 9.82 3.51
CA MET A 1 9.99 10.67 3.97
C MET A 1 9.54 11.70 2.94
N ALA A 2 10.41 12.52 2.34
CA ALA A 2 10.01 13.53 1.35
C ALA A 2 9.26 12.99 0.11
N GLY A 3 9.55 11.75 -0.31
CA GLY A 3 8.86 11.12 -1.46
C GLY A 3 7.43 10.67 -1.17
N PHE A 4 7.11 10.27 0.06
CA PHE A 4 5.79 9.74 0.42
C PHE A 4 4.75 10.85 0.62
N ASP A 5 5.16 11.97 1.21
CA ASP A 5 4.29 13.15 1.39
C ASP A 5 3.90 13.81 0.05
N ALA A 6 4.73 13.66 -0.98
CA ALA A 6 4.48 14.18 -2.32
C ALA A 6 3.45 13.35 -3.13
N LEU A 7 3.13 12.13 -2.67
CA LEU A 7 2.19 11.25 -3.35
C LEU A 7 0.74 11.71 -3.16
N GLY A 8 -0.13 11.37 -4.13
CA GLY A 8 -1.57 11.45 -3.94
C GLY A 8 -2.05 10.47 -2.86
N GLU A 9 -3.27 10.64 -2.36
CA GLU A 9 -3.83 9.76 -1.33
C GLU A 9 -3.91 8.29 -1.77
N GLU A 10 -4.32 8.05 -3.02
CA GLU A 10 -4.36 6.71 -3.61
C GLU A 10 -2.97 6.09 -3.77
N ASP A 11 -2.01 6.88 -4.26
CA ASP A 11 -0.62 6.44 -4.41
C ASP A 11 0.01 6.12 -3.04
N ARG A 12 -0.31 6.88 -1.99
CA ARG A 12 0.12 6.59 -0.62
C ARG A 12 -0.46 5.28 -0.13
N ARG A 13 -1.77 5.08 -0.27
CA ARG A 13 -2.42 3.81 0.13
C ARG A 13 -1.74 2.63 -0.56
N ARG A 14 -1.50 2.75 -1.87
CA ARG A 14 -0.79 1.75 -2.66
C ARG A 14 0.63 1.51 -2.14
N ALA A 15 1.39 2.57 -1.83
CA ALA A 15 2.74 2.46 -1.31
C ALA A 15 2.80 1.76 0.07
N VAL A 16 1.81 1.99 0.95
CA VAL A 16 1.71 1.29 2.24
C VAL A 16 1.51 -0.21 2.03
N VAL A 17 0.51 -0.58 1.22
CA VAL A 17 0.21 -2.00 0.98
C VAL A 17 1.36 -2.68 0.21
N HIS A 18 1.97 -1.99 -0.75
CA HIS A 18 3.16 -2.46 -1.44
C HIS A 18 4.30 -2.76 -0.46
N GLY A 19 4.60 -1.84 0.45
CA GLY A 19 5.66 -2.02 1.45
C GLY A 19 5.44 -3.25 2.31
N LEU A 20 4.22 -3.43 2.83
CA LEU A 20 3.85 -4.59 3.64
C LEU A 20 3.95 -5.91 2.86
N LEU A 21 3.46 -5.95 1.62
CA LEU A 21 3.55 -7.15 0.80
C LEU A 21 5.00 -7.47 0.39
N ALA A 22 5.82 -6.45 0.15
CA ALA A 22 7.24 -6.62 -0.15
C ALA A 22 8.02 -7.13 1.06
N GLU A 23 7.70 -6.66 2.27
CA GLU A 23 8.30 -7.16 3.52
C GLU A 23 7.97 -8.64 3.75
N GLU A 24 6.71 -9.05 3.53
CA GLU A 24 6.27 -10.43 3.74
C GLU A 24 6.73 -11.40 2.64
N LEU A 25 6.75 -10.96 1.38
CA LEU A 25 7.09 -11.82 0.23
C LEU A 25 8.56 -11.73 -0.19
N GLY A 26 9.28 -10.75 0.32
CA GLY A 26 10.66 -10.43 -0.01
C GLY A 26 10.80 -9.46 -1.19
N ASP A 27 11.79 -8.56 -1.08
CA ASP A 27 12.06 -7.49 -2.06
C ASP A 27 12.34 -8.00 -3.48
N ALA A 28 12.79 -9.25 -3.63
CA ALA A 28 13.04 -9.87 -4.93
C ALA A 28 11.75 -10.00 -5.77
N VAL A 29 10.59 -10.15 -5.11
CA VAL A 29 9.29 -10.31 -5.77
C VAL A 29 8.66 -8.96 -6.09
N ALA A 30 9.01 -7.90 -5.35
CA ALA A 30 8.38 -6.57 -5.49
C ALA A 30 8.55 -5.93 -6.87
N ASN A 31 9.58 -6.32 -7.64
CA ASN A 31 9.83 -5.81 -8.99
C ASN A 31 9.18 -6.66 -10.10
N ASP A 32 8.47 -7.74 -9.76
CA ASP A 32 7.82 -8.62 -10.72
C ASP A 32 6.49 -8.02 -11.22
N ALA A 33 6.19 -8.17 -12.52
CA ALA A 33 4.91 -7.76 -13.08
C ALA A 33 3.72 -8.49 -12.44
N ALA A 34 3.91 -9.74 -12.01
CA ALA A 34 2.91 -10.51 -11.27
C ALA A 34 2.62 -9.90 -9.89
N PHE A 35 3.61 -9.29 -9.24
CA PHE A 35 3.43 -8.61 -7.95
C PHE A 35 2.51 -7.40 -8.08
N ALA A 36 2.65 -6.62 -9.16
CA ALA A 36 1.75 -5.49 -9.43
C ALA A 36 0.28 -5.93 -9.53
N ALA A 37 0.01 -7.06 -10.20
CA ALA A 37 -1.33 -7.63 -10.31
C ALA A 37 -1.87 -8.10 -8.94
N VAL A 38 -1.03 -8.76 -8.14
CA VAL A 38 -1.40 -9.16 -6.77
C VAL A 38 -1.72 -7.95 -5.90
N LEU A 39 -0.90 -6.89 -5.98
CA LEU A 39 -1.13 -5.65 -5.26
C LEU A 39 -2.48 -5.01 -5.65
N ASP A 40 -2.82 -4.99 -6.95
CA ASP A 40 -4.10 -4.48 -7.43
C ASP A 40 -5.29 -5.29 -6.85
N ASP A 41 -5.18 -6.62 -6.84
CA ASP A 41 -6.21 -7.49 -6.28
C ASP A 41 -6.35 -7.32 -4.77
N VAL A 42 -5.24 -7.22 -4.03
CA VAL A 42 -5.26 -6.97 -2.59
C VAL A 42 -5.92 -5.62 -2.28
N MET A 43 -5.55 -4.57 -3.02
CA MET A 43 -6.16 -3.24 -2.89
C MET A 43 -7.67 -3.30 -3.15
N ARG A 44 -8.09 -4.00 -4.20
CA ARG A 44 -9.52 -4.20 -4.52
C ARG A 44 -10.27 -4.91 -3.40
N VAL A 45 -9.68 -5.96 -2.81
CA VAL A 45 -10.29 -6.70 -1.69
C VAL A 45 -10.42 -5.80 -0.47
N ILE A 46 -9.36 -5.09 -0.08
CA ILE A 46 -9.39 -4.24 1.12
C ILE A 46 -10.42 -3.12 0.96
N VAL A 47 -10.47 -2.44 -0.19
CA VAL A 47 -11.43 -1.34 -0.41
C VAL A 47 -12.88 -1.85 -0.44
N ALA A 48 -13.12 -3.09 -0.87
CA ALA A 48 -14.44 -3.71 -0.85
C ALA A 48 -14.90 -4.09 0.57
N MET A 49 -13.99 -4.19 1.55
CA MET A 49 -14.34 -4.48 2.93
C MET A 49 -14.95 -3.25 3.62
N PRO A 50 -16.00 -3.41 4.45
CA PRO A 50 -16.52 -2.32 5.27
C PRO A 50 -15.41 -1.70 6.13
N GLY A 51 -15.11 -0.42 5.89
CA GLY A 51 -14.07 0.33 6.61
C GLY A 51 -12.62 0.06 6.17
N GLY A 52 -12.38 -0.77 5.15
CA GLY A 52 -11.02 -1.11 4.71
C GLY A 52 -10.24 0.07 4.15
N ALA A 53 -10.88 0.94 3.36
CA ALA A 53 -10.23 2.18 2.89
C ALA A 53 -9.77 3.07 4.06
N ALA A 54 -10.64 3.28 5.06
CA ALA A 54 -10.33 4.05 6.26
C ALA A 54 -9.23 3.40 7.12
N MET A 55 -9.07 2.08 7.07
CA MET A 55 -7.96 1.39 7.71
C MET A 55 -6.62 1.76 7.06
N ILE A 56 -6.55 1.71 5.72
CA ILE A 56 -5.32 2.08 4.99
C ILE A 56 -5.01 3.57 5.20
N ASP A 57 -6.02 4.43 5.23
CA ASP A 57 -5.83 5.87 5.49
C ASP A 57 -5.18 6.14 6.85
N ARG A 58 -5.61 5.43 7.89
CA ARG A 58 -5.00 5.54 9.22
C ARG A 58 -3.56 5.04 9.23
N ALA A 59 -3.27 3.95 8.52
CA ALA A 59 -1.90 3.45 8.39
C ALA A 59 -1.00 4.42 7.63
N ALA A 60 -1.47 4.97 6.52
CA ALA A 60 -0.76 5.98 5.73
C ALA A 60 -0.54 7.28 6.52
N ALA A 61 -1.50 7.67 7.36
CA ALA A 61 -1.36 8.83 8.24
C ALA A 61 -0.34 8.60 9.36
N ALA A 62 -0.29 7.39 9.95
CA ALA A 62 0.69 7.04 10.97
C ALA A 62 2.13 7.12 10.44
N LEU A 63 2.36 6.67 9.21
CA LEU A 63 3.66 6.73 8.52
C LEU A 63 4.14 8.15 8.18
N ARG A 64 3.28 9.18 8.30
CA ARG A 64 3.67 10.60 8.17
C ARG A 64 4.13 11.23 9.47
N ALA A 65 3.76 10.62 10.61
CA ALA A 65 3.97 11.20 11.94
C ALA A 65 5.30 10.77 12.57
N ASP A 66 5.88 9.66 12.09
CA ASP A 66 7.28 9.26 12.30
C ASP A 66 8.20 9.94 11.28
#